data_AF-A0AAD6BAV9-F1
#
_entry.id   AF-A0AAD6BAV9-F1
#
_cell.length_a   1.000
_cell.length_b   1.000
_cell.length_c   1.000
_cell.angle_alpha   90.00
_cell.angle_beta   90.00
_cell.angle_gamma   90.00
#
_symmetry.space_group_name_H-M   'P 1'
#
loop_
_entity.id
_entity.type
_entity.pdbx_description
1 polymer ?
#
loop_
_entity_poly.entity_id
_entity_poly.type
_entity_poly.pdbx_seq_one_letter_code
_entity_poly.pdbx_strand_id
1 'polypeptide(L)'
;MGQQVRLTLMGQQVRLALMGQQVRLTLMGQQVRLTLMGQQVRLALMGQQVRLTLMEQQVRLALMGQQVRLALMEQQVRLTLMGQQVRLTLIEQQVRLALMGQQVRLALMEQQVRLALMGQQVRLALMGQQVFNALGNLFLSHNILNTAVYL
;
A
#
# COMPACT_ATOMS: atom_id res chain seq x y z
N MET A 1 4.75 13.09 25.77
CA MET A 1 4.29 11.70 26.01
C MET A 1 4.06 11.03 24.67
N GLY A 2 5.01 10.23 24.19
CA GLY A 2 4.88 9.52 22.92
C GLY A 2 4.15 8.20 23.13
N GLN A 3 2.89 8.11 22.68
CA GLN A 3 2.17 6.84 22.72
C GLN A 3 2.77 5.89 21.68
N GLN A 4 3.50 4.88 22.18
CA GLN A 4 3.92 3.73 21.40
C GLN A 4 2.87 2.62 21.55
N VAL A 5 2.41 2.08 20.43
CA VAL A 5 1.47 0.95 20.40
C VAL A 5 2.16 -0.25 19.76
N ARG A 6 2.23 -1.36 20.49
CA ARG A 6 2.71 -2.64 19.96
C ARG A 6 1.69 -3.73 20.23
N LEU A 7 1.12 -4.29 19.17
CA LEU A 7 0.08 -5.32 19.29
C LEU A 7 0.34 -6.48 18.33
N THR A 8 -0.06 -7.67 18.76
CA THR A 8 -0.21 -8.84 17.91
C THR A 8 -1.62 -9.38 18.11
N LEU A 9 -2.36 -9.57 17.02
CA LEU A 9 -3.73 -10.06 17.08
C LEU A 9 -3.94 -11.19 16.07
N MET A 10 -4.63 -12.24 16.50
CA MET A 10 -5.01 -13.38 15.67
C MET A 10 -6.51 -13.64 15.85
N GLY A 11 -7.26 -13.72 14.76
CA GLY A 11 -8.69 -14.01 14.81
C GLY A 11 -9.33 -14.04 13.43
N GLN A 12 -10.51 -14.62 13.29
CA GLN A 12 -11.18 -14.66 11.98
C GLN A 12 -11.47 -13.26 11.43
N GLN A 13 -11.91 -12.35 12.30
CA GLN A 13 -12.24 -10.97 11.98
C GLN A 13 -11.40 -10.05 12.88
N VAL A 14 -10.60 -9.19 12.27
CA VAL A 14 -9.80 -8.18 12.97
C VAL A 14 -10.25 -6.80 12.53
N ARG A 15 -10.75 -5.99 13.47
CA ARG A 15 -11.11 -4.59 13.22
C ARG A 15 -10.45 -3.69 14.25
N LEU A 16 -9.63 -2.76 13.79
CA LEU A 16 -8.91 -1.83 14.65
C LEU A 16 -9.02 -0.40 14.12
N ALA A 17 -9.15 0.54 15.05
CA ALA A 17 -9.00 1.97 14.83
C ALA A 17 -8.03 2.48 15.91
N LEU A 18 -6.89 3.04 15.49
CA LEU A 18 -5.82 3.45 16.39
C LEU A 18 -5.33 4.85 16.04
N MET A 19 -4.96 5.60 17.09
CA MET A 19 -4.21 6.84 16.98
C MET A 19 -2.95 6.70 17.83
N GLY A 20 -1.78 7.00 17.27
CA GLY A 20 -0.53 6.88 18.02
C GLY A 20 0.65 7.43 17.24
N GLN A 21 1.69 7.89 17.94
CA GLN A 21 2.89 8.41 17.26
C GLN A 21 3.70 7.29 16.61
N GLN A 22 3.77 6.13 17.28
CA GLN A 22 4.62 5.01 16.89
C GLN A 22 3.81 3.73 17.00
N VAL A 23 3.46 3.12 15.87
CA VAL A 23 2.60 1.93 15.88
C VAL A 23 3.27 0.75 15.19
N ARG A 24 3.35 -0.38 15.91
CA ARG A 24 3.84 -1.66 15.39
C ARG A 24 2.78 -2.74 15.59
N LEU A 25 2.15 -3.18 14.50
CA LEU A 25 1.13 -4.25 14.56
C LEU A 25 1.55 -5.47 13.75
N THR A 26 1.19 -6.64 14.27
CA THR A 26 1.13 -7.89 13.52
C THR A 26 -0.29 -8.44 13.61
N LEU A 27 -1.02 -8.51 12.49
CA LEU A 27 -2.41 -8.98 12.48
C LEU A 27 -2.54 -10.18 11.54
N MET A 28 -3.20 -11.24 12.01
CA MET A 28 -3.52 -12.41 11.20
C MET A 28 -5.01 -12.72 11.31
N GLY A 29 -5.69 -12.83 10.19
CA GLY A 29 -7.12 -13.14 10.17
C GLY A 29 -7.70 -13.31 8.78
N GLN A 30 -8.90 -13.89 8.66
CA GLN A 30 -9.54 -14.00 7.34
C GLN A 30 -9.91 -12.62 6.79
N GLN A 31 -10.43 -11.75 7.65
CA GLN A 31 -10.78 -10.38 7.31
C GLN A 31 -10.05 -9.43 8.25
N VAL A 32 -9.30 -8.48 7.69
CA VAL A 32 -8.59 -7.45 8.44
C VAL A 32 -9.03 -6.08 7.96
N ARG A 33 -9.57 -5.27 8.87
CA ARG A 33 -9.90 -3.85 8.65
C ARG A 33 -9.17 -2.98 9.65
N LEU A 34 -8.30 -2.09 9.15
CA LEU A 34 -7.52 -1.18 9.98
C LEU A 34 -7.72 0.27 9.52
N THR A 35 -7.92 1.15 10.48
CA THR A 35 -7.74 2.59 10.32
C THR A 35 -6.69 3.07 11.31
N LEU A 36 -5.70 3.82 10.84
CA LEU A 36 -4.62 4.33 11.67
C LEU A 36 -4.37 5.80 11.34
N MET A 37 -4.10 6.59 12.38
CA MET A 37 -3.60 7.96 12.27
C MET A 37 -2.40 8.17 13.21
N GLY A 38 -1.36 8.87 12.75
CA GLY A 38 -0.11 8.95 13.51
C GLY A 38 1.10 9.48 12.74
N GLN A 39 2.30 9.06 13.14
CA GLN A 39 3.56 9.51 12.52
C GLN A 39 4.33 8.36 11.88
N GLN A 40 4.64 7.31 12.64
CA GLN A 40 5.44 6.18 12.16
C GLN A 40 4.73 4.86 12.37
N VAL A 41 4.57 4.10 11.29
CA VAL A 41 3.82 2.85 11.27
C VAL A 41 4.64 1.72 10.68
N ARG A 42 4.65 0.59 11.39
CA ARG A 42 5.15 -0.69 10.90
C ARG A 42 4.10 -1.78 11.04
N LEU A 43 3.64 -2.31 9.91
CA LEU A 43 2.59 -3.31 9.86
C LEU A 43 3.04 -4.58 9.15
N ALA A 44 2.72 -5.72 9.75
CA ALA A 44 2.78 -7.04 9.12
C ALA A 44 1.39 -7.66 9.17
N LEU A 45 0.78 -7.90 8.01
CA LEU A 45 -0.61 -8.34 7.92
C LEU A 45 -0.72 -9.58 7.04
N MET A 46 -1.48 -10.57 7.52
CA MET A 46 -1.84 -11.74 6.73
C MET A 46 -3.35 -11.97 6.80
N GLY A 47 -4.01 -12.05 5.66
CA GLY A 47 -5.43 -12.37 5.62
C GLY A 47 -6.03 -12.52 4.25
N GLN A 48 -7.21 -13.15 4.13
CA GLN A 48 -7.84 -13.31 2.82
C GLN A 48 -8.30 -11.97 2.24
N GLN A 49 -8.95 -11.15 3.06
CA GLN A 49 -9.39 -9.81 2.71
C GLN A 49 -8.75 -8.80 3.64
N VAL A 50 -8.04 -7.83 3.09
CA VAL A 50 -7.39 -6.77 3.87
C VAL A 50 -7.80 -5.41 3.35
N ARG A 51 -8.35 -4.58 4.24
CA ARG A 51 -8.71 -3.18 3.97
C ARG A 51 -8.02 -2.26 4.96
N LEU A 52 -7.10 -1.43 4.49
CA LEU A 52 -6.45 -0.42 5.33
C LEU A 52 -6.72 0.99 4.85
N THR A 53 -6.74 1.90 5.82
CA THR A 53 -6.68 3.35 5.61
C THR A 53 -5.70 3.92 6.62
N LEU A 54 -4.60 4.52 6.14
CA LEU A 54 -3.56 5.11 6.99
C LEU A 54 -3.40 6.59 6.61
N MET A 55 -3.17 7.42 7.62
CA MET A 55 -2.84 8.84 7.49
C MET A 55 -1.68 9.16 8.46
N GLU A 56 -0.46 9.03 7.97
CA GLU A 56 0.77 9.15 8.75
C GLU A 56 1.83 10.01 8.05
N GLN A 57 3.04 10.03 8.61
CA GLN A 57 4.21 10.57 7.93
C GLN A 57 5.02 9.47 7.24
N GLN A 58 5.19 8.32 7.90
CA GLN A 58 6.02 7.22 7.44
C GLN A 58 5.36 5.86 7.65
N VAL A 59 5.18 5.09 6.57
CA VAL A 59 4.64 3.73 6.63
C VAL A 59 5.60 2.71 6.05
N ARG A 60 5.79 1.62 6.80
CA ARG A 60 6.35 0.36 6.31
C ARG A 60 5.33 -0.75 6.47
N LEU A 61 4.86 -1.30 5.35
CA LEU A 61 3.85 -2.35 5.32
C LEU A 61 4.36 -3.59 4.58
N ALA A 62 4.17 -4.74 5.20
CA ALA A 62 4.20 -6.04 4.53
C ALA A 62 2.81 -6.67 4.65
N LEU A 63 2.23 -7.04 3.50
CA LEU A 63 0.87 -7.58 3.46
C LEU A 63 0.81 -8.79 2.52
N MET A 64 0.21 -9.86 3.01
CA MET A 64 -0.14 -11.03 2.21
C MET A 64 -1.63 -11.30 2.28
N GLY A 65 -2.32 -11.35 1.14
CA GLY A 65 -3.74 -11.65 1.12
C GLY A 65 -4.36 -11.77 -0.26
N GLN A 66 -5.48 -12.49 -0.39
CA GLN A 66 -6.12 -12.67 -1.71
C GLN A 66 -6.64 -11.35 -2.28
N GLN A 67 -7.27 -10.54 -1.43
CA GLN A 67 -7.92 -9.28 -1.80
C GLN A 67 -7.38 -8.16 -0.92
N VAL A 68 -6.74 -7.19 -1.55
CA VAL A 68 -6.03 -6.12 -0.84
C VAL A 68 -6.53 -4.77 -1.33
N ARG A 69 -7.06 -3.97 -0.41
CA ARG A 69 -7.44 -2.58 -0.66
C ARG A 69 -6.75 -1.65 0.32
N LEU A 70 -5.88 -0.78 -0.19
CA LEU A 70 -5.20 0.23 0.60
C LEU A 70 -5.53 1.63 0.08
N ALA A 71 -5.71 2.55 1.02
CA ALA A 71 -5.71 3.99 0.79
C ALA A 71 -4.74 4.62 1.79
N LEU A 72 -3.68 5.25 1.30
CA LEU A 72 -2.66 5.89 2.13
C LEU A 72 -2.54 7.38 1.75
N MET A 73 -2.41 8.23 2.75
CA MET A 73 -2.08 9.65 2.62
C MET A 73 -0.89 9.92 3.54
N GLU A 74 0.30 10.06 2.96
CA GLU A 74 1.57 9.91 3.69
C GLU A 74 2.66 10.83 3.12
N GLN A 75 3.80 10.94 3.80
CA GLN A 75 4.99 11.55 3.18
C GLN A 75 5.92 10.50 2.56
N GLN A 76 6.13 9.38 3.25
CA GLN A 76 7.04 8.33 2.81
C GLN A 76 6.46 6.93 3.02
N VAL A 77 6.44 6.14 1.94
CA VAL A 77 5.92 4.79 2.01
C VAL A 77 6.83 3.74 1.39
N ARG A 78 6.94 2.62 2.12
CA ARG A 78 7.50 1.37 1.64
C ARG A 78 6.49 0.24 1.80
N LEU A 79 5.94 -0.23 0.68
CA LEU A 79 5.02 -1.37 0.66
C LEU A 79 5.64 -2.59 -0.01
N THR A 80 5.34 -3.76 0.56
CA THR A 80 5.48 -5.05 -0.10
C THR A 80 4.16 -5.78 0.03
N LEU A 81 3.47 -5.98 -1.09
CA LEU A 81 2.16 -6.62 -1.11
C LEU A 81 2.17 -7.83 -2.03
N MET A 82 1.57 -8.91 -1.56
CA MET A 82 1.33 -10.11 -2.35
C MET A 82 -0.16 -10.46 -2.26
N GLY A 83 -0.82 -10.60 -3.41
CA GLY A 83 -2.23 -10.96 -3.45
C GLY A 83 -2.79 -11.30 -4.82
N GLN A 84 -4.01 -11.79 -4.92
CA GLN A 84 -4.62 -12.06 -6.22
C GLN A 84 -5.17 -10.78 -6.86
N GLN A 85 -5.91 -9.99 -6.09
CA GLN A 85 -6.43 -8.69 -6.51
C GLN A 85 -5.92 -7.61 -5.55
N VAL A 86 -5.22 -6.63 -6.11
CA VAL A 86 -4.61 -5.53 -5.36
C VAL A 86 -5.16 -4.22 -5.91
N ARG A 87 -5.73 -3.39 -5.02
CA ARG A 87 -6.15 -2.02 -5.32
C ARG A 87 -5.48 -1.05 -4.36
N LEU A 88 -4.65 -0.16 -4.89
CA LEU A 88 -4.00 0.90 -4.12
C LEU A 88 -4.37 2.27 -4.62
N THR A 89 -4.52 3.18 -3.67
CA THR A 89 -4.58 4.62 -3.89
C THR A 89 -3.60 5.27 -2.93
N LEU A 90 -2.60 5.97 -3.47
CA LEU A 90 -1.56 6.66 -2.72
C LEU A 90 -1.52 8.14 -3.15
N ILE A 91 -1.39 9.02 -2.16
CA ILE A 91 -1.18 10.46 -2.35
C ILE A 91 -0.05 10.88 -1.40
N GLU A 92 1.17 11.02 -1.91
CA GLU A 92 2.37 11.18 -1.08
C GLU A 92 3.50 11.96 -1.78
N GLN A 93 4.68 12.00 -1.15
CA GLN A 93 5.90 12.57 -1.74
C GLN A 93 6.84 11.48 -2.28
N GLN A 94 7.06 10.41 -1.52
CA GLN A 94 8.05 9.37 -1.86
C GLN A 94 7.51 7.96 -1.63
N VAL A 95 7.41 7.20 -2.72
CA VAL A 95 6.83 5.85 -2.71
C VAL A 95 7.80 4.81 -3.24
N ARG A 96 7.96 3.70 -2.49
CA ARG A 96 8.58 2.46 -2.97
C ARG A 96 7.63 1.28 -2.84
N LEU A 97 7.19 0.74 -3.97
CA LEU A 97 6.28 -0.40 -4.03
C LEU A 97 6.94 -1.63 -4.66
N ALA A 98 6.73 -2.78 -4.04
CA ALA A 98 6.90 -4.09 -4.65
C ALA A 98 5.57 -4.84 -4.56
N LEU A 99 4.92 -5.07 -5.69
CA LEU A 99 3.60 -5.68 -5.77
C LEU A 99 3.61 -6.91 -6.65
N MET A 100 3.05 -7.98 -6.12
CA MET A 100 2.83 -9.22 -6.85
C MET A 100 1.35 -9.60 -6.79
N GLY A 101 0.72 -9.74 -7.95
CA GLY A 101 -0.63 -10.28 -8.00
C GLY A 101 -1.25 -10.37 -9.37
N GLN A 102 -2.29 -11.21 -9.52
CA GLN A 102 -2.91 -11.46 -10.82
C GLN A 102 -3.55 -10.19 -11.41
N GLN A 103 -4.32 -9.45 -10.60
CA GLN A 103 -4.94 -8.18 -10.99
C GLN A 103 -4.48 -7.06 -10.08
N VAL A 104 -3.86 -6.04 -10.65
CA VAL A 104 -3.32 -4.89 -9.91
C VAL A 104 -3.93 -3.61 -10.47
N ARG A 105 -4.50 -2.79 -9.59
CA ARG A 105 -5.01 -1.45 -9.89
C ARG A 105 -4.33 -0.44 -8.99
N LEU A 106 -3.68 0.54 -9.59
CA LEU A 106 -2.92 1.57 -8.91
C LEU A 106 -3.35 2.96 -9.38
N ALA A 107 -3.56 3.85 -8.42
CA ALA A 107 -3.67 5.28 -8.63
C ALA A 107 -2.69 5.97 -7.68
N LEU A 108 -1.67 6.62 -8.23
CA LEU A 108 -0.64 7.32 -7.45
C LEU A 108 -0.59 8.79 -7.85
N MET A 109 -0.56 9.69 -6.87
CA MET A 109 -0.31 11.12 -7.04
C MET A 109 0.90 11.51 -6.19
N GLU A 110 2.07 11.66 -6.81
CA GLU A 110 3.36 11.53 -6.11
C GLU A 110 4.46 12.43 -6.69
N GLN A 111 5.46 12.84 -5.90
CA GLN A 111 6.66 13.47 -6.47
C GLN A 111 7.66 12.43 -7.00
N GLN A 112 7.94 11.38 -6.23
CA GLN A 112 8.93 10.36 -6.55
C GLN A 112 8.38 8.94 -6.31
N VAL A 113 8.42 8.10 -7.35
CA VAL A 113 7.92 6.72 -7.27
C VAL A 113 8.94 5.72 -7.80
N ARG A 114 9.19 4.66 -7.02
CA ARG A 114 9.85 3.44 -7.48
C ARG A 114 8.91 2.25 -7.40
N LEU A 115 8.60 1.65 -8.56
CA LEU A 115 7.66 0.55 -8.70
C LEU A 115 8.34 -0.72 -9.22
N ALA A 116 8.07 -1.84 -8.57
CA ALA A 116 8.26 -3.18 -9.12
C ALA A 116 6.91 -3.89 -9.12
N LEU A 117 6.35 -4.16 -10.30
CA LEU A 117 5.03 -4.76 -10.46
C LEU A 117 5.13 -6.06 -11.25
N MET A 118 4.54 -7.12 -10.70
CA MET A 118 4.39 -8.40 -11.36
C MET A 118 2.93 -8.86 -11.28
N GLY A 119 2.32 -9.12 -12.44
CA GLY A 119 0.94 -9.57 -12.52
C GLY A 119 0.51 -10.04 -13.89
N GLN A 120 -0.76 -10.41 -14.03
CA GLN A 120 -1.32 -10.74 -15.35
C GLN A 120 -2.02 -9.53 -15.95
N GLN A 121 -2.76 -8.78 -15.12
CA GLN A 121 -3.51 -7.61 -15.52
C GLN A 121 -3.16 -6.43 -14.61
N VAL A 122 -2.46 -5.44 -15.15
CA VAL A 122 -2.07 -4.22 -14.42
C VAL A 122 -2.78 -3.02 -15.04
N ARG A 123 -3.44 -2.23 -14.19
CA ARG A 123 -3.92 -0.87 -14.52
C ARG A 123 -3.22 0.12 -13.61
N LEU A 124 -2.61 1.13 -14.21
CA LEU A 124 -1.78 2.10 -13.52
C LEU A 124 -2.15 3.51 -13.99
N ALA A 125 -2.58 4.34 -13.04
CA ALA A 125 -2.71 5.78 -13.21
C ALA A 125 -1.64 6.45 -12.34
N LEU A 126 -0.77 7.25 -12.96
CA LEU A 126 0.30 7.98 -12.30
C LEU A 126 0.18 9.45 -12.62
N MET A 127 0.31 10.28 -11.60
CA MET A 127 0.48 11.72 -11.73
C MET A 127 1.66 12.12 -10.84
N GLY A 128 2.76 12.56 -11.42
CA GLY A 128 3.97 12.84 -10.65
C GLY A 128 5.16 13.31 -11.45
N GLN A 129 6.21 13.75 -10.74
CA GLN A 129 7.39 14.36 -11.35
C GLN A 129 8.45 13.33 -11.76
N GLN A 130 8.67 12.28 -10.95
CA GLN A 130 9.73 11.30 -11.18
C GLN A 130 9.24 9.87 -10.95
N VAL A 131 9.32 9.03 -11.98
CA VAL A 131 8.85 7.64 -11.94
C VAL A 131 9.92 6.69 -12.45
N PHE A 132 10.29 5.72 -11.62
CA PHE A 132 11.12 4.57 -11.99
C PHE A 132 10.29 3.30 -11.85
N ASN A 133 10.03 2.60 -12.95
CA ASN A 133 9.23 1.38 -12.95
C ASN A 133 9.97 0.19 -13.57
N ALA A 134 9.78 -0.99 -12.98
CA ALA A 134 10.10 -2.28 -13.55
C ALA A 134 8.80 -3.08 -13.61
N LEU A 135 8.36 -3.40 -14.83
CA LEU A 135 7.11 -4.10 -15.10
C LEU A 135 7.43 -5.46 -15.73
N GLY A 136 6.90 -6.55 -15.15
CA GLY A 136 7.09 -7.91 -15.67
C GLY A 136 5.78 -8.58 -16.06
N ASN A 137 5.09 -8.09 -17.11
CA ASN A 137 3.75 -8.58 -17.53
C ASN A 137 3.68 -9.01 -19.00
N LEU A 138 2.84 -10.03 -19.27
CA LEU A 138 2.49 -10.53 -20.63
C LEU A 138 1.36 -9.77 -21.35
N PHE A 139 0.54 -8.96 -20.66
CA PHE A 139 -0.51 -8.14 -21.30
C PHE A 139 -0.70 -6.81 -20.53
N LEU A 140 -0.40 -5.70 -21.20
CA LEU A 140 -0.50 -4.36 -20.63
C LEU A 140 -1.58 -3.57 -21.37
N SER A 141 -2.61 -3.11 -20.65
CA SER A 141 -3.52 -2.06 -21.14
C SER A 141 -3.08 -0.74 -20.50
N HIS A 142 -2.27 0.01 -21.23
CA HIS A 142 -1.76 1.31 -20.80
C HIS A 142 -2.83 2.37 -21.04
N ASN A 143 -3.23 3.08 -19.99
CA ASN A 143 -3.90 4.38 -20.11
C ASN A 143 -3.11 5.36 -19.25
N ILE A 144 -1.93 5.74 -19.77
CA ILE A 144 -1.05 6.74 -19.17
C ILE A 144 -1.61 8.09 -19.61
N LEU A 145 -2.52 8.68 -18.82
CA LEU A 145 -3.24 9.89 -19.23
C LEU A 145 -2.49 11.21 -19.00
N ASN A 146 -1.28 11.22 -18.46
CA ASN A 146 -0.49 12.46 -18.45
C ASN A 146 0.98 12.17 -18.11
N THR A 147 1.79 11.84 -19.12
CA THR A 147 3.25 12.01 -19.00
C THR A 147 3.56 13.46 -19.36
N ALA A 148 3.33 14.39 -18.44
CA ALA A 148 4.09 15.64 -18.44
C ALA A 148 5.48 15.31 -17.90
N VAL A 149 6.29 14.63 -18.72
CA VAL A 149 7.74 14.64 -18.55
C VAL A 149 8.17 16.06 -18.92
N TYR A 150 8.15 16.97 -17.95
CA TYR A 150 8.99 18.16 -18.08
C TYR A 150 10.42 17.66 -17.87
N LEU A 151 11.17 17.55 -18.97
CA LEU A 151 12.62 17.39 -18.95
C LEU A 151 13.25 18.55 -18.18
#